data_AF-A0A538SKT9-F1
#
_entry.id   AF-A0A538SKT9-F1
#
_cell.length_a   1.000
_cell.length_b   1.000
_cell.length_c   1.000
_cell.angle_alpha   90.00
_cell.angle_beta   90.00
_cell.angle_gamma   90.00
#
_symmetry.space_group_name_H-M   'P 1'
#
loop_
_entity.id
_entity.type
_entity.pdbx_description
1 polymer ?
#
loop_
_entity_poly.entity_id
_entity_poly.type
_entity_poly.pdbx_seq_one_letter_code
_entity_poly.pdbx_strand_id
1 'polypeptide(L)'
;MSVEPGRFLTMSREPGKAADAIRPLSADDARKWPEFTARLRTLAGFLEVLYQTEAPDVEARSMGELLALLQIGRRFRALGRAGMTEFMRALPMSVWEMLDDWFECAPLKAAVAAGGVQDYAQGPRSGGTGFVLLHHLVGAAPGAVRGRSRLAKGPTAFTEAVRQAAIRHGVSIRASAPVARVRVRDDRVAGVTLESGEEIEAGAVLSTVDPAQTFLSWVDPVWLDPEFLHAVRNIRYRGCTAVVAYALA
;
A
#
# COMPACT_ATOMS: atom_id res chain seq x y z
N MET A 1 27.33 6.25 15.43
CA MET A 1 27.43 7.70 15.17
C MET A 1 26.05 8.32 15.31
N SER A 2 25.78 9.02 16.41
CA SER A 2 24.54 9.79 16.62
C SER A 2 24.58 11.09 15.80
N VAL A 3 23.41 11.60 15.41
CA VAL A 3 23.31 12.94 14.79
C VAL A 3 23.53 13.98 15.88
N GLU A 4 24.46 14.89 15.70
CA GLU A 4 24.63 16.04 16.61
C GLU A 4 23.38 16.94 16.57
N PRO A 5 22.95 17.52 17.70
CA PRO A 5 21.84 18.47 17.73
C PRO A 5 22.01 19.58 16.68
N GLY A 6 20.97 19.82 15.87
CA GLY A 6 20.96 20.86 14.83
C GLY A 6 21.45 20.41 13.44
N ARG A 7 22.00 19.19 13.30
CA ARG A 7 22.39 18.64 12.00
C ARG A 7 21.20 17.91 11.34
N PHE A 8 20.95 18.18 10.06
CA PHE A 8 19.86 17.57 9.30
C PHE A 8 20.38 16.83 8.06
N LEU A 9 19.67 15.77 7.66
CA LEU A 9 19.92 15.04 6.41
C LEU A 9 18.69 15.18 5.51
N THR A 10 18.81 16.01 4.48
CA THR A 10 17.74 16.21 3.50
C THR A 10 17.89 15.23 2.35
N MET A 11 16.90 14.36 2.16
CA MET A 11 16.92 13.36 1.11
C MET A 11 16.23 13.85 -0.15
N SER A 12 17.04 14.30 -1.11
CA SER A 12 16.57 14.65 -2.46
C SER A 12 16.18 13.38 -3.23
N ARG A 13 15.23 13.52 -4.16
CA ARG A 13 14.94 12.48 -5.16
C ARG A 13 16.01 12.41 -6.25
N GLU A 14 16.79 13.47 -6.42
CA GLU A 14 17.92 13.48 -7.35
C GLU A 14 19.11 12.73 -6.72
N PRO A 15 19.55 11.58 -7.28
CA PRO A 15 20.56 10.74 -6.62
C PRO A 15 21.89 11.47 -6.36
N GLY A 16 22.32 12.37 -7.25
CA GLY A 16 23.54 13.16 -7.07
C GLY A 16 23.44 14.11 -5.86
N LYS A 17 22.38 14.91 -5.78
CA LYS A 17 22.15 15.82 -4.64
C LYS A 17 22.00 15.07 -3.32
N ALA A 18 21.35 13.89 -3.35
CA ALA A 18 21.24 13.04 -2.18
C ALA A 18 22.61 12.47 -1.75
N ALA A 19 23.43 12.01 -2.69
CA ALA A 19 24.80 11.56 -2.41
C ALA A 19 25.65 12.70 -1.82
N ASP A 20 25.52 13.92 -2.34
CA ASP A 20 26.22 15.10 -1.79
C ASP A 20 25.78 15.42 -0.36
N ALA A 21 24.50 15.23 -0.02
CA ALA A 21 24.00 15.38 1.34
C ALA A 21 24.48 14.27 2.30
N ILE A 22 24.72 13.06 1.77
CA ILE A 22 25.24 11.90 2.55
C ILE A 22 26.75 12.03 2.78
N ARG A 23 27.50 12.59 1.83
CA ARG A 23 28.98 12.62 1.82
C ARG A 23 29.62 13.16 3.11
N PRO A 24 29.10 14.22 3.77
CA PRO A 24 29.64 14.69 5.05
C PRO A 24 29.43 13.72 6.23
N LEU A 25 28.58 12.71 6.07
CA LEU A 25 28.33 11.66 7.06
C LEU A 25 29.14 10.39 6.73
N SER A 26 29.15 9.98 5.47
CA SER A 26 30.02 8.92 4.96
C SER A 26 30.25 9.10 3.46
N ALA A 27 31.52 9.16 3.06
CA ALA A 27 31.90 9.20 1.66
C ALA A 27 31.61 7.87 0.94
N ASP A 28 31.65 6.75 1.67
CA ASP A 28 31.37 5.43 1.10
C ASP A 28 29.88 5.24 0.81
N ASP A 29 29.01 5.56 1.78
CA ASP A 29 27.56 5.51 1.60
C ASP A 29 27.08 6.44 0.48
N ALA A 30 27.69 7.62 0.37
CA ALA A 30 27.42 8.56 -0.71
C ALA A 30 27.71 7.97 -2.09
N ARG A 31 28.80 7.20 -2.25
CA ARG A 31 29.14 6.54 -3.51
C ARG A 31 28.14 5.44 -3.87
N LYS A 32 27.64 4.70 -2.88
CA LYS A 32 26.70 3.59 -3.06
C LYS A 32 25.26 4.04 -3.37
N TRP A 33 24.90 5.26 -2.96
CA TRP A 33 23.52 5.77 -3.02
C TRP A 33 22.85 5.69 -4.42
N PRO A 34 23.52 6.10 -5.53
CA PRO A 34 22.90 6.00 -6.85
C PRO A 34 22.57 4.56 -7.25
N GLU A 35 23.45 3.60 -6.94
CA GLU A 35 23.19 2.19 -7.21
C GLU A 35 22.04 1.67 -6.33
N PHE A 36 22.07 1.95 -5.03
CA PHE A 36 21.02 1.53 -4.10
C PHE A 36 19.62 1.98 -4.56
N THR A 37 19.46 3.25 -4.94
CA THR A 37 18.16 3.77 -5.39
C THR A 37 17.72 3.16 -6.73
N ALA A 38 18.64 2.85 -7.64
CA ALA A 38 18.35 2.14 -8.87
C ALA A 38 17.91 0.68 -8.61
N ARG A 39 18.52 0.01 -7.62
CA ARG A 39 18.12 -1.33 -7.17
C ARG A 39 16.71 -1.33 -6.61
N LEU A 40 16.41 -0.44 -5.65
CA LEU A 40 15.06 -0.31 -5.10
C LEU A 40 14.01 -0.08 -6.19
N ARG A 41 14.29 0.80 -7.16
CA ARG A 41 13.39 1.05 -8.30
C ARG A 41 13.15 -0.21 -9.12
N THR A 42 14.19 -1.01 -9.36
CA THR A 42 14.09 -2.25 -10.14
C THR A 42 13.20 -3.27 -9.44
N LEU A 43 13.39 -3.44 -8.12
CA LEU A 43 12.61 -4.38 -7.31
C LEU A 43 11.16 -3.92 -7.14
N ALA A 44 10.93 -2.63 -6.84
CA ALA A 44 9.60 -2.05 -6.74
C ALA A 44 8.86 -2.07 -8.09
N GLY A 45 9.56 -1.88 -9.22
CA GLY A 45 8.99 -2.01 -10.55
C GLY A 45 8.50 -3.42 -10.87
N PHE A 46 9.12 -4.45 -10.31
CA PHE A 46 8.58 -5.81 -10.41
C PHE A 46 7.30 -6.00 -9.57
N LEU A 47 7.25 -5.45 -8.35
CA LEU A 47 6.01 -5.44 -7.55
C LEU A 47 4.88 -4.70 -8.26
N GLU A 48 5.19 -3.59 -8.95
CA GLU A 48 4.20 -2.85 -9.72
C GLU A 48 3.54 -3.71 -10.80
N VAL A 49 4.34 -4.49 -11.54
CA VAL A 49 3.82 -5.45 -12.52
C VAL A 49 2.97 -6.51 -11.84
N LEU A 50 3.40 -7.02 -10.68
CA LEU A 50 2.65 -8.02 -9.93
C LEU A 50 1.28 -7.49 -9.47
N TYR A 51 1.20 -6.24 -9.00
CA TYR A 51 -0.05 -5.62 -8.55
C TYR A 51 -1.02 -5.29 -9.68
N GLN A 52 -0.52 -5.13 -10.91
CA GLN A 52 -1.34 -4.87 -12.09
C GLN A 52 -1.77 -6.15 -12.81
N THR A 53 -1.25 -7.31 -12.40
CA THR A 53 -1.64 -8.60 -12.98
C THR A 53 -2.82 -9.15 -12.19
N GLU A 54 -3.87 -9.61 -12.89
CA GLU A 54 -4.96 -10.36 -12.27
C GLU A 54 -4.37 -11.55 -11.51
N ALA A 55 -4.79 -11.76 -10.25
CA ALA A 55 -4.24 -12.82 -9.42
C ALA A 55 -4.48 -14.17 -10.11
N PRO A 56 -3.42 -14.84 -10.60
CA PRO A 56 -3.59 -16.10 -11.29
C PRO A 56 -4.01 -17.15 -10.27
N ASP A 57 -5.04 -17.93 -10.59
CA ASP A 57 -5.39 -19.09 -9.77
C ASP A 57 -4.24 -20.11 -9.89
N VAL A 58 -3.65 -20.44 -8.75
CA VAL A 58 -2.46 -21.28 -8.62
C VAL A 58 -2.77 -22.76 -8.87
N GLU A 59 -4.04 -23.16 -8.73
CA GLU A 59 -4.53 -24.52 -8.96
C GLU A 59 -5.09 -24.70 -10.38
N ALA A 60 -5.12 -23.60 -11.14
CA ALA A 60 -5.85 -23.53 -12.36
C ALA A 60 -5.13 -24.24 -13.53
N ARG A 61 -5.94 -24.89 -14.36
CA ARG A 61 -5.48 -25.75 -15.46
C ARG A 61 -5.71 -25.13 -16.83
N SER A 62 -6.15 -23.87 -16.90
CA SER A 62 -6.43 -23.22 -18.19
C SER A 62 -5.16 -22.66 -18.83
N MET A 63 -5.16 -22.61 -20.16
CA MET A 63 -4.03 -22.07 -20.93
C MET A 63 -3.84 -20.56 -20.69
N GLY A 64 -4.90 -19.81 -20.39
CA GLY A 64 -4.86 -18.37 -20.14
C GLY A 64 -4.12 -18.03 -18.85
N GLU A 65 -4.41 -18.75 -17.77
CA GLU A 65 -3.73 -18.56 -16.47
C GLU A 65 -2.25 -18.98 -16.55
N LEU A 66 -1.95 -20.03 -17.31
CA LEU A 66 -0.55 -20.43 -17.55
C LEU A 66 0.23 -19.32 -18.29
N LEU A 67 -0.40 -18.62 -19.24
CA LEU A 67 0.23 -17.48 -19.92
C LEU A 67 0.48 -16.31 -18.96
N ALA A 68 -0.46 -16.00 -18.06
CA ALA A 68 -0.28 -14.97 -17.04
C ALA A 68 0.87 -15.30 -16.08
N LEU A 69 0.92 -16.54 -15.59
CA LEU A 69 2.03 -17.05 -14.76
C LEU A 69 3.37 -16.99 -15.52
N LEU A 70 3.37 -17.33 -16.80
CA LEU A 70 4.57 -17.28 -17.63
C LEU A 70 5.03 -15.83 -17.87
N GLN A 71 4.12 -14.87 -18.01
CA GLN A 71 4.45 -13.45 -18.11
C GLN A 71 5.07 -12.93 -16.81
N ILE A 72 4.50 -13.25 -15.64
CA ILE A 72 5.08 -12.94 -14.33
C ILE A 72 6.47 -13.57 -14.22
N GLY A 73 6.61 -14.85 -14.57
CA GLY A 73 7.87 -15.58 -14.55
C GLY A 73 8.94 -14.97 -15.46
N ARG A 74 8.56 -14.49 -16.66
CA ARG A 74 9.45 -13.77 -17.58
C ARG A 74 9.92 -12.44 -16.98
N ARG A 75 9.02 -11.67 -16.38
CA ARG A 75 9.34 -10.39 -15.73
C ARG A 75 10.24 -10.57 -14.52
N PHE A 76 9.97 -11.61 -13.73
CA PHE A 76 10.84 -11.99 -12.62
C PHE A 76 12.24 -12.39 -13.11
N ARG A 77 12.32 -13.20 -14.18
CA ARG A 77 13.60 -13.55 -14.81
C ARG A 77 14.36 -12.35 -15.38
N ALA A 78 13.66 -11.32 -15.85
CA ALA A 78 14.27 -10.10 -16.38
C ALA A 78 15.04 -9.29 -15.31
N LEU A 79 14.81 -9.55 -14.01
CA LEU A 79 15.62 -8.99 -12.92
C LEU A 79 17.07 -9.53 -12.90
N GLY A 80 17.31 -10.65 -13.59
CA GLY A 80 18.58 -11.37 -13.51
C GLY A 80 18.77 -12.10 -12.18
N ARG A 81 19.79 -12.96 -12.10
CA ARG A 81 20.02 -13.82 -10.92
C ARG A 81 20.20 -13.02 -9.62
N ALA A 82 20.93 -11.91 -9.68
CA ALA A 82 21.15 -11.04 -8.53
C ALA A 82 19.85 -10.39 -8.06
N GLY A 83 19.10 -9.75 -8.97
CA GLY A 83 17.84 -9.09 -8.64
C GLY A 83 16.76 -10.05 -8.16
N MET A 84 16.66 -11.26 -8.74
CA MET A 84 15.76 -12.30 -8.24
C MET A 84 16.10 -12.72 -6.82
N THR A 85 17.39 -12.92 -6.52
CA THR A 85 17.86 -13.31 -5.18
C THR A 85 17.59 -12.20 -4.17
N GLU A 86 17.91 -10.96 -4.53
CA GLU A 86 17.68 -9.78 -3.70
C GLU A 86 16.19 -9.57 -3.43
N PHE A 87 15.34 -9.71 -4.45
CA PHE A 87 13.88 -9.63 -4.30
C PHE A 87 13.36 -10.67 -3.31
N MET A 88 13.72 -11.94 -3.50
CA MET A 88 13.27 -13.03 -2.62
C MET A 88 13.80 -12.88 -1.19
N ARG A 89 15.01 -12.33 -1.02
CA ARG A 89 15.57 -11.99 0.30
C ARG A 89 14.82 -10.84 0.95
N ALA A 90 14.43 -9.81 0.20
CA ALA A 90 13.74 -8.63 0.70
C ALA A 90 12.37 -8.95 1.32
N LEU A 91 11.71 -10.03 0.88
CA LEU A 91 10.38 -10.41 1.34
C LEU A 91 10.31 -10.72 2.84
N PRO A 92 11.11 -11.64 3.40
CA PRO A 92 11.14 -11.92 4.83
C PRO A 92 12.08 -10.99 5.63
N MET A 93 13.04 -10.33 4.98
CA MET A 93 14.09 -9.55 5.63
C MET A 93 13.53 -8.26 6.27
N SER A 94 14.19 -7.81 7.35
CA SER A 94 13.91 -6.48 7.90
C SER A 94 14.52 -5.37 7.04
N VAL A 95 13.90 -4.19 7.04
CA VAL A 95 14.45 -3.04 6.32
C VAL A 95 15.80 -2.63 6.91
N TRP A 96 16.02 -2.85 8.21
CA TRP A 96 17.30 -2.55 8.84
C TRP A 96 18.43 -3.46 8.35
N GLU A 97 18.22 -4.77 8.25
CA GLU A 97 19.22 -5.71 7.70
C GLU A 97 19.53 -5.40 6.24
N MET A 98 18.51 -5.11 5.43
CA MET A 98 18.70 -4.69 4.04
C MET A 98 19.61 -3.45 3.96
N LEU A 99 19.43 -2.50 4.88
CA LEU A 99 20.22 -1.27 4.90
C LEU A 99 21.62 -1.48 5.49
N ASP A 100 21.81 -2.43 6.39
CA ASP A 100 23.13 -2.81 6.93
C ASP A 100 24.02 -3.44 5.84
N ASP A 101 23.45 -4.16 4.86
CA ASP A 101 24.19 -4.68 3.70
C ASP A 101 24.77 -3.55 2.81
N TRP A 102 24.20 -2.34 2.86
CA TRP A 102 24.58 -1.21 2.02
C TRP A 102 25.35 -0.12 2.75
N PHE A 103 24.90 0.26 3.95
CA PHE A 103 25.26 1.52 4.58
C PHE A 103 25.82 1.39 5.99
N GLU A 104 26.84 2.16 6.31
CA GLU A 104 27.39 2.27 7.67
C GLU A 104 26.70 3.37 8.49
N CYS A 105 26.22 4.43 7.83
CA CYS A 105 25.66 5.62 8.46
C CYS A 105 24.28 5.37 9.06
N ALA A 106 24.20 5.25 10.39
CA ALA A 106 22.93 5.04 11.10
C ALA A 106 21.83 6.10 10.81
N PRO A 107 22.13 7.41 10.70
CA PRO A 107 21.15 8.42 10.29
C PRO A 107 20.55 8.18 8.89
N LEU A 108 21.37 7.79 7.92
CA LEU A 108 20.91 7.43 6.57
C LEU A 108 19.99 6.21 6.62
N LYS A 109 20.40 5.17 7.34
CA LYS A 109 19.59 3.96 7.53
C LYS A 109 18.25 4.30 8.17
N ALA A 110 18.23 5.11 9.23
CA ALA A 110 16.99 5.54 9.87
C ALA A 110 16.07 6.33 8.91
N ALA A 111 16.63 7.21 8.08
CA ALA A 111 15.85 8.00 7.13
C ALA A 111 15.11 7.14 6.09
N VAL A 112 15.76 6.08 5.60
CA VAL A 112 15.19 5.10 4.65
C VAL A 112 14.28 4.09 5.34
N ALA A 113 14.69 3.56 6.49
CA ALA A 113 13.93 2.56 7.26
C ALA A 113 12.53 3.03 7.66
N ALA A 114 12.33 4.33 7.81
CA ALA A 114 11.01 4.93 8.02
C ALA A 114 9.99 4.56 6.91
N GLY A 115 10.42 4.32 5.68
CA GLY A 115 9.56 3.80 4.61
C GLY A 115 9.17 2.34 4.82
N GLY A 116 10.05 1.53 5.40
CA GLY A 116 9.81 0.11 5.70
C GLY A 116 8.93 -0.17 6.91
N VAL A 117 8.58 0.85 7.68
CA VAL A 117 7.62 0.74 8.81
C VAL A 117 6.37 1.58 8.59
N GLN A 118 6.24 2.18 7.41
CA GLN A 118 5.10 3.03 7.09
C GLN A 118 3.82 2.19 7.07
N ASP A 119 2.80 2.66 7.82
CA ASP A 119 1.47 2.04 7.93
C ASP A 119 1.55 0.56 8.39
N TYR A 120 2.60 0.20 9.13
CA TYR A 120 2.86 -1.16 9.62
C TYR A 120 3.19 -1.13 11.12
N ALA A 121 2.46 -1.91 11.92
CA ALA A 121 2.57 -1.92 13.39
C ALA A 121 3.78 -2.73 13.90
N GLN A 122 4.98 -2.46 13.38
CA GLN A 122 6.23 -3.13 13.73
C GLN A 122 7.43 -2.18 13.64
N GLY A 123 8.55 -2.56 14.25
CA GLY A 123 9.81 -1.80 14.18
C GLY A 123 10.64 -2.12 12.94
N PRO A 124 11.65 -1.29 12.60
CA PRO A 124 12.44 -1.45 11.37
C PRO A 124 13.34 -2.70 11.36
N ARG A 125 13.48 -3.39 12.49
CA ARG A 125 14.19 -4.67 12.64
C ARG A 125 13.26 -5.89 12.59
N SER A 126 11.95 -5.69 12.50
CA SER A 126 11.02 -6.79 12.33
C SER A 126 11.08 -7.34 10.91
N GLY A 127 10.99 -8.66 10.77
CA GLY A 127 10.92 -9.32 9.46
C GLY A 127 9.75 -8.79 8.61
N GLY A 128 9.94 -8.80 7.29
CA GLY A 128 8.94 -8.30 6.33
C GLY A 128 8.98 -6.79 6.10
N THR A 129 9.68 -6.02 6.92
CA THR A 129 9.77 -4.56 6.71
C THR A 129 10.57 -4.17 5.47
N GLY A 130 11.44 -5.06 4.95
CA GLY A 130 12.07 -4.89 3.64
C GLY A 130 11.05 -4.89 2.49
N PHE A 131 10.09 -5.82 2.53
CA PHE A 131 8.94 -5.82 1.60
C PHE A 131 8.09 -4.56 1.76
N VAL A 132 7.80 -4.12 2.99
CA VAL A 132 7.01 -2.90 3.22
C VAL A 132 7.68 -1.67 2.57
N LEU A 133 9.01 -1.57 2.62
CA LEU A 133 9.75 -0.52 1.92
C LEU A 133 9.49 -0.59 0.41
N LEU A 134 9.64 -1.77 -0.20
CA LEU A 134 9.42 -1.94 -1.64
C LEU A 134 7.96 -1.69 -2.05
N HIS A 135 7.01 -2.16 -1.26
CA HIS A 135 5.57 -1.93 -1.44
C HIS A 135 5.27 -0.43 -1.52
N HIS A 136 5.79 0.36 -0.59
CA HIS A 136 5.60 1.82 -0.58
C HIS A 136 6.39 2.55 -1.65
N LEU A 137 7.23 1.88 -2.44
CA LEU A 137 7.94 2.47 -3.58
C LEU A 137 7.32 2.12 -4.93
N VAL A 138 6.28 1.28 -4.97
CA VAL A 138 5.52 1.00 -6.19
C VAL A 138 4.95 2.30 -6.75
N GLY A 139 5.19 2.56 -8.04
CA GLY A 139 4.76 3.80 -8.72
C GLY A 139 5.47 5.08 -8.25
N ALA A 140 6.46 4.99 -7.36
CA ALA A 140 7.18 6.16 -6.87
C ALA A 140 8.12 6.74 -7.95
N ALA A 141 8.33 8.06 -7.88
CA ALA A 141 9.28 8.74 -8.75
C ALA A 141 10.71 8.17 -8.58
N PRO A 142 11.54 8.12 -9.64
CA PRO A 142 12.94 7.68 -9.53
C PRO A 142 13.69 8.39 -8.40
N GLY A 143 14.51 7.64 -7.66
CA GLY A 143 15.31 8.15 -6.54
C GLY A 143 14.53 8.46 -5.26
N ALA A 144 13.20 8.24 -5.24
CA ALA A 144 12.43 8.31 -4.02
C ALA A 144 12.75 7.13 -3.09
N VAL A 145 12.92 7.43 -1.80
CA VAL A 145 12.98 6.44 -0.72
C VAL A 145 11.74 6.50 0.18
N ARG A 146 10.74 7.29 -0.24
CA ARG A 146 9.39 7.40 0.33
C ARG A 146 8.41 7.64 -0.81
N GLY A 147 7.41 6.79 -0.97
CA GLY A 147 6.50 6.85 -2.15
C GLY A 147 5.37 7.86 -2.10
N ARG A 148 5.12 8.54 -0.97
CA ARG A 148 3.98 9.47 -0.89
C ARG A 148 4.26 10.78 -1.62
N SER A 149 3.41 11.09 -2.59
CA SER A 149 3.28 12.42 -3.18
C SER A 149 2.23 13.22 -2.42
N ARG A 150 2.42 14.54 -2.34
CA ARG A 150 1.45 15.44 -1.72
C ARG A 150 0.44 15.89 -2.78
N LEU A 151 -0.84 15.92 -2.42
CA LEU A 151 -1.86 16.55 -3.24
C LEU A 151 -1.74 18.07 -3.06
N ALA A 152 -1.51 18.80 -4.16
CA ALA A 152 -1.25 20.24 -4.12
C ALA A 152 -2.36 21.05 -3.45
N LYS A 153 -3.62 20.60 -3.57
CA LYS A 153 -4.81 21.27 -3.00
C LYS A 153 -5.20 20.73 -1.61
N GLY A 154 -4.30 20.01 -0.94
CA GLY A 154 -4.56 19.43 0.38
C GLY A 154 -5.18 18.02 0.35
N PRO A 155 -5.45 17.44 1.54
CA PRO A 155 -5.81 16.02 1.68
C PRO A 155 -7.17 15.66 1.06
N THR A 156 -8.11 16.60 0.98
CA THR A 156 -9.45 16.38 0.40
C THR A 156 -9.49 16.56 -1.12
N ALA A 157 -8.39 16.97 -1.75
CA ALA A 157 -8.36 17.28 -3.17
C ALA A 157 -8.74 16.09 -4.06
N PHE A 158 -8.33 14.88 -3.67
CA PHE A 158 -8.63 13.67 -4.42
C PHE A 158 -10.11 13.31 -4.33
N THR A 159 -10.68 13.30 -3.13
CA THR A 159 -12.10 12.95 -2.93
C THR A 159 -13.01 13.95 -3.63
N GLU A 160 -12.69 15.25 -3.60
CA GLU A 160 -13.46 16.26 -4.32
C GLU A 160 -13.32 16.10 -5.84
N ALA A 161 -12.12 15.81 -6.37
CA ALA A 161 -11.94 15.56 -7.80
C ALA A 161 -12.75 14.35 -8.28
N VAL A 162 -12.76 13.26 -7.51
CA VAL A 162 -13.55 12.04 -7.79
C VAL A 162 -15.05 12.35 -7.73
N ARG A 163 -15.51 13.08 -6.71
CA ARG A 163 -16.91 13.52 -6.58
C ARG A 163 -17.36 14.31 -7.81
N GLN A 164 -16.58 15.30 -8.22
CA GLN A 164 -16.89 16.12 -9.39
C GLN A 164 -16.91 15.31 -10.68
N ALA A 165 -15.99 14.35 -10.85
CA ALA A 165 -16.00 13.45 -11.99
C ALA A 165 -17.26 12.56 -12.00
N ALA A 166 -17.62 11.97 -10.86
CA ALA A 166 -18.80 11.12 -10.72
C ALA A 166 -20.09 11.87 -11.08
N ILE A 167 -20.27 13.09 -10.57
CA ILE A 167 -21.44 13.93 -10.89
C ILE A 167 -21.50 14.23 -12.39
N ARG A 168 -20.37 14.54 -13.04
CA ARG A 168 -20.31 14.73 -14.49
C ARG A 168 -20.72 13.50 -15.30
N HIS A 169 -20.56 12.30 -14.72
CA HIS A 169 -21.00 11.04 -15.30
C HIS A 169 -22.42 10.63 -14.85
N GLY A 170 -23.18 11.53 -14.22
CA GLY A 170 -24.58 11.28 -13.84
C GLY A 170 -24.76 10.51 -12.53
N VAL A 171 -23.71 10.36 -11.72
CA VAL A 171 -23.81 9.69 -10.42
C VAL A 171 -24.51 10.60 -9.41
N SER A 172 -25.58 10.10 -8.81
CA SER A 172 -26.26 10.72 -7.66
C SER A 172 -25.53 10.40 -6.36
N ILE A 173 -25.16 11.44 -5.60
CA ILE A 173 -24.47 11.29 -4.31
C ILE A 173 -25.39 11.79 -3.19
N ARG A 174 -25.69 10.92 -2.24
CA ARG A 174 -26.53 11.22 -1.07
C ARG A 174 -25.67 11.19 0.19
N ALA A 175 -25.42 12.35 0.77
CA ALA A 175 -24.79 12.47 2.10
C ALA A 175 -25.84 12.36 3.20
N SER A 176 -25.42 12.03 4.42
CA SER A 176 -26.31 11.87 5.59
C SER A 176 -27.47 10.89 5.35
N ALA A 177 -27.22 9.86 4.55
CA ALA A 177 -28.16 8.80 4.21
C ALA A 177 -27.60 7.44 4.70
N PRO A 178 -27.54 7.21 6.02
CA PRO A 178 -26.99 5.98 6.57
C PRO A 178 -27.84 4.77 6.14
N VAL A 179 -27.16 3.71 5.69
CA VAL A 179 -27.79 2.44 5.30
C VAL A 179 -28.07 1.64 6.57
N ALA A 180 -29.30 1.13 6.70
CA ALA A 180 -29.70 0.25 7.79
C ALA A 180 -29.60 -1.24 7.39
N ARG A 181 -29.93 -1.57 6.14
CA ARG A 181 -29.98 -2.96 5.68
C ARG A 181 -29.71 -3.08 4.18
N VAL A 182 -29.05 -4.15 3.77
CA VAL A 182 -29.03 -4.64 2.39
C VAL A 182 -30.17 -5.62 2.22
N ARG A 183 -31.06 -5.35 1.26
CA ARG A 183 -32.22 -6.19 0.98
C ARG A 183 -31.83 -7.28 0.00
N VAL A 184 -32.20 -8.51 0.33
CA VAL A 184 -32.00 -9.71 -0.50
C VAL A 184 -33.35 -10.40 -0.68
N ARG A 185 -33.64 -10.82 -1.92
CA ARG A 185 -34.84 -11.53 -2.31
C ARG A 185 -34.46 -12.59 -3.34
N ASP A 186 -34.96 -13.82 -3.15
CA ASP A 186 -34.71 -14.95 -4.07
C ASP A 186 -33.20 -15.14 -4.36
N ASP A 187 -32.38 -15.15 -3.29
CA ASP A 187 -30.90 -15.24 -3.34
C ASP A 187 -30.21 -14.11 -4.14
N ARG A 188 -30.88 -12.96 -4.33
CA ARG A 188 -30.35 -11.83 -5.08
C ARG A 188 -30.52 -10.51 -4.35
N VAL A 189 -29.56 -9.61 -4.52
CA VAL A 189 -29.67 -8.23 -4.01
C VAL A 189 -30.86 -7.54 -4.67
N ALA A 190 -31.71 -6.92 -3.83
CA ALA A 190 -32.86 -6.13 -4.26
C ALA A 190 -32.66 -4.62 -3.99
N GLY A 191 -31.63 -4.26 -3.23
CA GLY A 191 -31.25 -2.87 -2.95
C GLY A 191 -30.90 -2.65 -1.49
N VAL A 192 -31.16 -1.45 -0.97
CA VAL A 192 -30.86 -1.06 0.41
C VAL A 192 -32.04 -0.34 1.07
N THR A 193 -32.14 -0.44 2.38
CA THR A 193 -33.03 0.37 3.21
C THR A 193 -32.17 1.32 4.04
N LEU A 194 -32.52 2.61 4.03
CA LEU A 194 -31.87 3.63 4.85
C LEU A 194 -32.43 3.61 6.28
N GLU A 195 -31.72 4.20 7.24
CA GLU A 195 -32.23 4.33 8.62
C GLU A 195 -33.50 5.20 8.71
N SER A 196 -33.75 6.04 7.70
CA SER A 196 -35.01 6.78 7.57
C SER A 196 -36.23 5.90 7.22
N GLY A 197 -36.00 4.62 6.86
CA GLY A 197 -37.01 3.71 6.33
C GLY A 197 -37.20 3.81 4.81
N GLU A 198 -36.55 4.77 4.15
CA GLU A 198 -36.58 4.86 2.69
C GLU A 198 -35.88 3.66 2.05
N GLU A 199 -36.49 3.13 0.99
CA GLU A 199 -35.97 2.02 0.22
C GLU A 199 -35.41 2.47 -1.13
N ILE A 200 -34.20 2.04 -1.45
CA ILE A 200 -33.57 2.25 -2.74
C ILE A 200 -33.46 0.88 -3.41
N GLU A 201 -34.04 0.75 -4.59
CA GLU A 201 -33.91 -0.46 -5.41
C GLU A 201 -32.60 -0.46 -6.18
N ALA A 202 -31.90 -1.59 -6.18
CA ALA A 202 -30.68 -1.77 -6.96
C ALA A 202 -30.45 -3.26 -7.25
N GLY A 203 -30.04 -3.57 -8.49
CA GLY A 203 -29.66 -4.94 -8.88
C GLY A 203 -28.27 -5.38 -8.40
N ALA A 204 -27.48 -4.44 -7.87
CA ALA A 204 -26.17 -4.70 -7.28
C ALA A 204 -25.88 -3.66 -6.19
N VAL A 205 -25.16 -4.08 -5.15
CA VAL A 205 -24.67 -3.20 -4.07
C VAL A 205 -23.17 -3.43 -3.92
N LEU A 206 -22.40 -2.36 -4.07
CA LEU A 206 -20.96 -2.33 -3.79
C LEU A 206 -20.74 -1.63 -2.45
N SER A 207 -20.33 -2.37 -1.42
CA SER A 207 -19.99 -1.80 -0.11
C SER A 207 -18.49 -1.54 -0.01
N THR A 208 -18.11 -0.29 0.27
CA THR A 208 -16.74 0.08 0.66
C THR A 208 -16.61 0.27 2.17
N VAL A 209 -17.63 -0.13 2.93
CA VAL A 209 -17.66 -0.04 4.39
C VAL A 209 -16.94 -1.25 4.98
N ASP A 210 -16.57 -1.14 6.24
CA ASP A 210 -16.08 -2.24 7.04
C ASP A 210 -16.85 -3.57 6.78
N PRO A 211 -16.15 -4.71 6.58
CA PRO A 211 -16.80 -6.00 6.32
C PRO A 211 -17.72 -6.47 7.45
N ALA A 212 -17.39 -6.20 8.72
CA ALA A 212 -18.26 -6.57 9.82
C ALA A 212 -19.57 -5.77 9.79
N GLN A 213 -19.51 -4.46 9.50
CA GLN A 213 -20.72 -3.67 9.28
C GLN A 213 -21.57 -4.21 8.12
N THR A 214 -20.93 -4.51 6.99
CA THR A 214 -21.64 -5.00 5.80
C THR A 214 -22.30 -6.37 6.05
N PHE A 215 -21.52 -7.35 6.49
CA PHE A 215 -21.94 -8.76 6.52
C PHE A 215 -22.48 -9.23 7.87
N LEU A 216 -22.18 -8.53 8.97
CA LEU A 216 -22.69 -8.90 10.30
C LEU A 216 -23.81 -7.98 10.79
N SER A 217 -24.00 -6.81 10.17
CA SER A 217 -25.07 -5.87 10.53
C SER A 217 -26.09 -5.66 9.41
N TRP A 218 -25.66 -5.33 8.18
CA TRP A 218 -26.60 -4.95 7.12
C TRP A 218 -27.20 -6.11 6.34
N VAL A 219 -26.48 -7.22 6.19
CA VAL A 219 -26.98 -8.42 5.47
C VAL A 219 -27.54 -9.41 6.50
N ASP A 220 -28.73 -9.95 6.23
CA ASP A 220 -29.30 -11.01 7.06
C ASP A 220 -28.43 -12.29 6.94
N PRO A 221 -27.96 -12.87 8.06
CA PRO A 221 -27.08 -14.03 8.04
C PRO A 221 -27.69 -15.27 7.36
N VAL A 222 -29.01 -15.35 7.18
CA VAL A 222 -29.64 -16.45 6.43
C VAL A 222 -29.13 -16.58 4.99
N TRP A 223 -28.64 -15.48 4.41
CA TRP A 223 -28.11 -15.44 3.04
C TRP A 223 -26.60 -15.66 2.94
N LEU A 224 -25.93 -15.93 4.07
CA LEU A 224 -24.47 -16.00 4.12
C LEU A 224 -24.01 -17.37 4.57
N ASP A 225 -22.96 -17.86 3.92
CA ASP A 225 -22.32 -19.12 4.29
C ASP A 225 -21.74 -19.04 5.73
N PRO A 226 -21.95 -20.07 6.58
CA PRO A 226 -21.45 -20.05 7.96
C PRO A 226 -19.93 -19.94 8.10
N GLU A 227 -19.16 -20.55 7.19
CA GLU A 227 -17.71 -20.47 7.18
C GLU A 227 -17.25 -19.04 6.79
N PHE A 228 -17.92 -18.44 5.80
CA PHE A 228 -17.70 -17.03 5.46
C PHE A 228 -17.99 -16.10 6.64
N LEU A 229 -19.11 -16.27 7.33
CA LEU A 229 -19.44 -15.49 8.53
C LEU A 229 -18.40 -15.67 9.64
N HIS A 230 -17.91 -16.90 9.83
CA HIS A 230 -16.83 -17.16 10.78
C HIS A 230 -15.53 -16.44 10.39
N ALA A 231 -15.18 -16.44 9.10
CA ALA A 231 -14.01 -15.72 8.60
C ALA A 231 -14.13 -14.20 8.83
N VAL A 232 -15.28 -13.60 8.53
CA VAL A 232 -15.53 -12.16 8.75
C VAL A 232 -15.43 -11.81 10.23
N ARG A 233 -16.01 -12.62 11.13
CA ARG A 233 -15.94 -12.40 12.58
C ARG A 233 -14.51 -12.44 13.14
N ASN A 234 -13.59 -13.12 12.47
CA ASN A 234 -12.21 -13.27 12.90
C ASN A 234 -11.27 -12.20 12.32
N ILE A 235 -11.78 -11.23 11.54
CA ILE A 235 -10.97 -10.11 11.06
C ILE A 235 -10.47 -9.29 12.26
N ARG A 236 -9.15 -9.09 12.33
CA ARG A 236 -8.51 -8.34 13.41
C ARG A 236 -8.19 -6.92 12.97
N TYR A 237 -8.88 -5.94 13.55
CA TYR A 237 -8.68 -4.52 13.30
C TYR A 237 -7.52 -3.93 14.12
N ARG A 238 -6.29 -4.16 13.65
CA ARG A 238 -5.09 -3.60 14.29
C ARG A 238 -4.78 -2.22 13.73
N GLY A 239 -5.01 -1.17 14.51
CA GLY A 239 -4.58 0.19 14.17
C GLY A 239 -3.06 0.38 14.28
N CYS A 240 -2.48 1.21 13.41
CA CYS A 240 -1.05 1.54 13.42
C CYS A 240 -0.76 3.05 13.30
N THR A 241 -1.79 3.89 13.34
CA THR A 241 -1.68 5.33 13.09
C THR A 241 -2.38 6.11 14.19
N ALA A 242 -1.70 7.14 14.70
CA ALA A 242 -2.29 8.19 15.52
C ALA A 242 -2.12 9.53 14.79
N VAL A 243 -3.17 10.36 14.81
CA VAL A 243 -3.15 11.69 14.20
C VAL A 243 -3.28 12.72 15.31
N VAL A 244 -2.37 13.69 15.34
CA VAL A 244 -2.42 14.80 16.29
C VAL A 244 -2.36 16.10 15.50
N ALA A 245 -3.38 16.95 15.68
CA ALA A 245 -3.48 18.26 15.04
C ALA A 245 -3.24 19.35 16.09
N TYR A 246 -2.18 20.15 15.89
CA TYR A 246 -1.87 21.30 16.73
C TYR A 246 -2.07 22.58 15.91
N ALA A 247 -2.75 23.57 16.50
CA ALA A 247 -2.75 24.94 16.01
C ALA A 247 -1.64 25.70 16.74
N LEU A 248 -0.77 26.36 15.98
CA LEU A 248 0.27 27.24 16.53
C LEU A 248 -0.23 28.68 16.42
N ALA A 249 -0.09 29.43 17.51
CA ALA A 249 -0.43 30.85 17.58
C ALA A 249 0.61 31.72 16.87
#